data_AF-A0A7K3WSC4-F1
#
_entry.id   AF-A0A7K3WSC4-F1
#
_cell.length_a   1.000
_cell.length_b   1.000
_cell.length_c   1.000
_cell.angle_alpha   90.00
_cell.angle_beta   90.00
_cell.angle_gamma   90.00
#
_symmetry.space_group_name_H-M   'P 1'
#
loop_
_entity.id
_entity.type
_entity.pdbx_description
1 polymer ?
#
loop_
_entity_poly.entity_id
_entity_poly.type
_entity_poly.pdbx_seq_one_letter_code
_entity_poly.pdbx_strand_id
1 'polypeptide(L)'
;MLKYHFTPSNLIPKTTALWAFSESGLGGIFHALKVPFSGIALGGISVILVTFLAYKSNQKWKTIVQAMLLVLMLKAMISPHSPVMAYVAVSFQGLLGAAIYQVFGVNKVSAMAFGSIALFESAFQKVFTLTIIFGMQLWDAFYTFFDALTVKFGSDFLSDLPVIILTAYGLLYAIAGIFAGIFAVKLPQNIDRTAKELGELKRDDFQISKRSLKKRNRYKRLLIFISILIFILSVLLYAGQDDKVWYTLLRTIVVILLFLFVFNPVAKFLINLWVKKRKSENQQRLDQLMDFLPQIKKNASLAYQFSLSHKNIFSRIRNFLWVWLTLSLYFEEE
;
A
#
# COMPACT_ATOMS: atom_id res chain seq x y z
N MET A 1 28.95 -16.04 7.47
CA MET A 1 27.96 -17.07 7.11
C MET A 1 26.65 -16.70 7.76
N LEU A 2 25.59 -16.49 6.98
CA LEU A 2 24.24 -16.28 7.52
C LEU A 2 23.61 -17.65 7.69
N LYS A 3 23.52 -18.16 8.92
CA LYS A 3 22.84 -19.42 9.18
C LYS A 3 21.38 -19.12 9.44
N TYR A 4 20.51 -19.70 8.64
CA TYR A 4 19.06 -19.61 8.79
C TYR A 4 18.51 -20.93 9.35
N HIS A 5 17.75 -20.87 10.44
CA HIS A 5 17.06 -22.03 11.01
C HIS A 5 15.56 -21.97 10.79
N PHE A 6 14.95 -23.11 10.50
CA PHE A 6 13.51 -23.23 10.32
C PHE A 6 12.79 -23.11 11.67
N THR A 7 12.10 -21.99 11.89
CA THR A 7 11.37 -21.69 13.14
C THR A 7 9.92 -21.29 12.84
N PRO A 8 8.99 -22.26 12.75
CA PRO A 8 7.56 -21.98 12.55
C PRO A 8 6.87 -21.44 13.81
N SER A 9 7.63 -21.13 14.87
CA SER A 9 7.14 -20.41 16.04
C SER A 9 6.91 -18.93 15.69
N ASN A 10 6.02 -18.27 16.43
CA ASN A 10 5.75 -16.83 16.30
C ASN A 10 5.23 -16.36 14.92
N LEU A 11 4.55 -17.22 14.15
CA LEU A 11 4.00 -16.84 12.83
C LEU A 11 3.07 -15.61 12.88
N ILE A 12 2.21 -15.50 13.90
CA ILE A 12 1.31 -14.34 14.06
C ILE A 12 2.12 -13.04 14.29
N PRO A 13 3.04 -12.97 15.27
CA PRO A 13 3.96 -11.83 15.42
C PRO A 13 4.77 -11.52 14.16
N LYS A 14 5.41 -12.51 13.53
CA LYS A 14 6.21 -12.31 12.30
C LYS A 14 5.36 -11.76 11.15
N THR A 15 4.14 -12.29 10.97
CA THR A 15 3.20 -11.79 9.95
C THR A 15 2.76 -10.36 10.24
N THR A 16 2.52 -10.04 11.52
CA THR A 16 2.16 -8.68 11.95
C THR A 16 3.31 -7.70 11.71
N ALA A 17 4.55 -8.09 12.02
CA ALA A 17 5.74 -7.29 11.75
C ALA A 17 5.95 -7.09 10.25
N LEU A 18 5.72 -8.12 9.43
CA LEU A 18 5.80 -8.04 7.99
C LEU A 18 4.73 -7.10 7.40
N TRP A 19 3.54 -7.11 7.99
CA TRP A 19 2.47 -6.19 7.62
C TRP A 19 2.84 -4.75 7.99
N ALA A 20 3.32 -4.53 9.21
CA ALA A 20 3.79 -3.23 9.67
C ALA A 20 4.97 -2.70 8.82
N PHE A 21 5.90 -3.57 8.43
CA PHE A 21 7.00 -3.23 7.55
C PHE A 21 6.51 -2.84 6.15
N SER A 22 5.53 -3.56 5.59
CA SER A 22 4.96 -3.22 4.30
C SER A 22 4.27 -1.86 4.34
N GLU A 23 3.50 -1.58 5.39
CA GLU A 23 2.72 -0.36 5.53
C GLU A 23 3.56 0.88 5.88
N SER A 24 4.60 0.70 6.69
CA SER A 24 5.39 1.80 7.25
C SER A 24 6.72 1.97 6.51
N GLY A 25 7.40 0.86 6.23
CA GLY A 25 8.68 0.83 5.54
C GLY A 25 8.53 0.95 4.02
N LEU A 26 7.92 -0.04 3.37
CA LEU A 26 7.73 -0.03 1.91
C LEU A 26 6.80 1.11 1.48
N GLY A 27 5.74 1.38 2.25
CA GLY A 27 4.83 2.49 2.02
C GLY A 27 5.54 3.85 1.98
N GLY A 28 6.41 4.12 2.96
CA GLY A 28 7.22 5.34 2.99
C GLY A 28 8.16 5.48 1.79
N ILE A 29 8.81 4.38 1.39
CA ILE A 29 9.69 4.35 0.22
C ILE A 29 8.91 4.62 -1.07
N PHE A 30 7.77 3.96 -1.28
CA PHE A 30 6.95 4.14 -2.48
C PHE A 30 6.39 5.56 -2.58
N HIS A 31 6.01 6.14 -1.45
CA HIS A 31 5.56 7.53 -1.39
C HIS A 31 6.70 8.50 -1.75
N ALA A 32 7.89 8.31 -1.19
CA ALA A 32 9.06 9.15 -1.51
C ALA A 32 9.51 9.05 -2.98
N LEU A 33 9.42 7.83 -3.55
CA LEU A 33 9.77 7.56 -4.95
C LEU A 33 8.65 7.93 -5.94
N LYS A 34 7.45 8.30 -5.46
CA LYS A 34 6.25 8.57 -6.27
C LYS A 34 5.94 7.42 -7.23
N VAL A 35 5.99 6.18 -6.73
CA VAL A 35 5.69 4.99 -7.55
C VAL A 35 4.21 4.99 -7.91
N PRO A 36 3.85 4.98 -9.20
CA PRO A 36 2.45 4.90 -9.62
C PRO A 36 1.86 3.56 -9.18
N PHE A 37 0.55 3.54 -8.87
CA PHE A 37 -0.16 2.34 -8.42
C PHE A 37 0.41 1.66 -7.17
N SER A 38 1.16 2.38 -6.33
CA SER A 38 1.68 1.88 -5.05
C SER A 38 0.60 1.29 -4.14
N GLY A 39 -0.62 1.83 -4.20
CA GLY A 39 -1.78 1.30 -3.47
C GLY A 39 -2.13 -0.14 -3.85
N ILE A 40 -1.92 -0.55 -5.11
CA ILE A 40 -2.13 -1.94 -5.53
C ILE A 40 -1.12 -2.87 -4.87
N ALA A 41 0.15 -2.45 -4.85
CA ALA A 41 1.23 -3.25 -4.28
C ALA A 41 1.10 -3.36 -2.75
N LEU A 42 0.90 -2.24 -2.05
CA LEU A 42 0.78 -2.21 -0.59
C LEU A 42 -0.51 -2.90 -0.13
N GLY A 43 -1.65 -2.54 -0.74
CA GLY A 43 -2.93 -3.18 -0.44
C GLY A 43 -2.93 -4.68 -0.75
N GLY A 44 -2.28 -5.10 -1.84
CA GLY A 44 -2.10 -6.52 -2.17
C GLY A 44 -1.30 -7.27 -1.12
N ILE A 45 -0.20 -6.71 -0.62
CA ILE A 45 0.59 -7.30 0.47
C ILE A 45 -0.25 -7.37 1.75
N SER A 46 -0.99 -6.31 2.09
CA SER A 46 -1.90 -6.29 3.24
C SER A 46 -2.97 -7.38 3.13
N VAL A 47 -3.57 -7.58 1.96
CA VAL A 47 -4.54 -8.66 1.70
C VAL A 47 -3.90 -10.02 1.95
N ILE A 48 -2.69 -10.26 1.44
CA ILE A 48 -1.97 -11.52 1.62
C ILE A 48 -1.71 -11.81 3.10
N LEU A 49 -1.23 -10.82 3.85
CA LEU A 49 -0.83 -10.98 5.25
C LEU A 49 -2.04 -11.12 6.18
N VAL A 50 -3.11 -10.35 5.96
CA VAL A 50 -4.36 -10.48 6.71
C VAL A 50 -5.01 -11.85 6.45
N THR A 51 -5.00 -12.33 5.21
CA THR A 51 -5.48 -13.69 4.89
C THR A 51 -4.65 -14.76 5.62
N PHE A 52 -3.33 -14.58 5.68
CA PHE A 52 -2.46 -15.53 6.36
C PHE A 52 -2.66 -15.52 7.89
N LEU A 53 -2.86 -14.34 8.49
CA LEU A 53 -3.27 -14.21 9.90
C LEU A 53 -4.59 -14.96 10.17
N ALA A 54 -5.57 -14.80 9.28
CA ALA A 54 -6.85 -15.49 9.38
C ALA A 54 -6.70 -17.01 9.28
N TYR A 55 -5.81 -17.49 8.40
CA TYR A 55 -5.55 -18.90 8.18
C TYR A 55 -4.89 -19.57 9.39
N LYS A 56 -3.97 -18.87 10.05
CA LYS A 56 -3.20 -19.41 11.21
C LYS A 56 -3.88 -19.19 12.56
N SER A 57 -5.05 -18.56 12.60
CA SER A 57 -5.74 -18.22 13.86
C SER A 57 -7.02 -19.02 14.09
N ASN A 58 -7.19 -19.48 15.32
CA ASN A 58 -8.47 -20.02 15.80
C ASN A 58 -9.50 -18.91 16.07
N GLN A 59 -9.04 -17.74 16.57
CA GLN A 59 -9.88 -16.57 16.87
C GLN A 59 -9.59 -15.44 15.86
N LYS A 60 -10.07 -15.61 14.63
CA LYS A 60 -9.73 -14.76 13.47
C LYS A 60 -9.94 -13.28 13.75
N TRP A 61 -11.12 -12.89 14.23
CA TRP A 61 -11.43 -11.50 14.57
C TRP A 61 -10.40 -10.90 15.53
N LYS A 62 -10.18 -11.55 16.67
CA LYS A 62 -9.28 -11.07 17.72
C LYS A 62 -7.85 -10.94 17.20
N THR A 63 -7.34 -11.95 16.49
CA THR A 63 -5.98 -11.93 15.95
C THR A 63 -5.77 -10.83 14.93
N ILE A 64 -6.69 -10.67 13.97
CA ILE A 64 -6.55 -9.68 12.90
C ILE A 64 -6.67 -8.26 13.47
N VAL A 65 -7.63 -8.02 14.37
CA VAL A 65 -7.80 -6.71 15.02
C VAL A 65 -6.57 -6.39 15.87
N GLN A 66 -6.06 -7.33 16.67
CA GLN A 66 -4.83 -7.09 17.45
C GLN A 66 -3.63 -6.77 16.55
N ALA A 67 -3.43 -7.52 15.46
CA ALA A 67 -2.39 -7.25 14.48
C ALA A 67 -2.55 -5.87 13.83
N MET A 68 -3.76 -5.51 13.43
CA MET A 68 -4.09 -4.19 12.86
C MET A 68 -3.75 -3.06 13.83
N LEU A 69 -4.09 -3.18 15.11
CA LEU A 69 -3.77 -2.15 16.11
C LEU A 69 -2.25 -1.99 16.26
N LEU A 70 -1.50 -3.10 16.34
CA LEU A 70 -0.03 -3.06 16.41
C LEU A 70 0.60 -2.45 15.15
N VAL A 71 0.06 -2.76 13.97
CA VAL A 71 0.49 -2.18 12.70
C VAL A 71 0.24 -0.68 12.66
N LEU A 72 -0.92 -0.21 13.11
CA LEU A 72 -1.24 1.22 13.19
C LEU A 72 -0.30 1.95 14.18
N MET A 73 -0.01 1.34 15.32
CA MET A 73 0.94 1.88 16.31
C MET A 73 2.35 1.98 15.73
N LEU A 74 2.85 0.92 15.09
CA LEU A 74 4.15 0.94 14.43
C LEU A 74 4.19 1.94 13.27
N LYS A 75 3.12 2.08 12.49
CA LYS A 75 3.02 3.07 11.41
C LYS A 75 3.12 4.49 11.94
N ALA A 76 2.46 4.79 13.06
CA ALA A 76 2.56 6.08 13.73
C ALA A 76 3.97 6.33 14.31
N MET A 77 4.63 5.31 14.85
CA MET A 77 5.96 5.43 15.44
C MET A 77 7.08 5.55 14.40
N ILE A 78 7.02 4.74 13.34
CA ILE A 78 8.07 4.63 12.31
C ILE A 78 7.87 5.68 11.20
N SER A 79 6.61 6.04 10.91
CA SER A 79 6.27 6.95 9.80
C SER A 79 5.21 7.99 10.21
N PRO A 80 5.50 8.86 11.22
CA PRO A 80 4.53 9.82 11.77
C PRO A 80 4.00 10.83 10.74
N HIS A 81 4.71 11.01 9.62
CA HIS A 81 4.31 11.90 8.54
C HIS A 81 3.42 11.24 7.48
N SER A 82 3.03 9.97 7.66
CA SER A 82 2.09 9.28 6.78
C SER A 82 0.75 10.04 6.69
N PRO A 83 0.13 10.11 5.50
CA PRO A 83 -1.20 10.71 5.34
C PRO A 83 -2.25 10.01 6.20
N VAL A 84 -3.24 10.76 6.70
CA VAL A 84 -4.34 10.22 7.53
C VAL A 84 -5.08 9.09 6.82
N MET A 85 -5.35 9.23 5.52
CA MET A 85 -6.02 8.20 4.72
C MET A 85 -5.25 6.86 4.70
N ALA A 86 -3.94 6.86 4.91
CA ALA A 86 -3.18 5.62 5.01
C ALA A 86 -3.47 4.84 6.31
N TYR A 87 -3.82 5.53 7.41
CA TYR A 87 -4.28 4.86 8.64
C TYR A 87 -5.71 4.33 8.47
N VAL A 88 -6.56 5.08 7.77
CA VAL A 88 -7.92 4.65 7.41
C VAL A 88 -7.87 3.38 6.55
N ALA A 89 -6.98 3.35 5.55
CA ALA A 89 -6.83 2.18 4.67
C ALA A 89 -6.45 0.92 5.45
N VAL A 90 -5.44 1.00 6.34
CA VAL A 90 -5.02 -0.14 7.18
C VAL A 90 -6.15 -0.59 8.12
N SER A 91 -6.87 0.38 8.71
CA SER A 91 -8.00 0.09 9.59
C SER A 91 -9.12 -0.62 8.83
N PHE A 92 -9.44 -0.13 7.62
CA PHE A 92 -10.45 -0.74 6.75
C PHE A 92 -10.06 -2.16 6.34
N GLN A 93 -8.82 -2.37 5.89
CA GLN A 93 -8.30 -3.69 5.52
C GLN A 93 -8.34 -4.68 6.69
N GLY A 94 -7.93 -4.27 7.88
CA GLY A 94 -7.95 -5.12 9.07
C GLY A 94 -9.36 -5.47 9.52
N LEU A 95 -10.26 -4.48 9.62
CA LEU A 95 -11.65 -4.69 10.03
C LEU A 95 -12.44 -5.50 9.00
N LEU A 96 -12.31 -5.18 7.72
CA LEU A 96 -12.97 -5.90 6.64
C LEU A 96 -12.51 -7.36 6.58
N GLY A 97 -11.19 -7.60 6.66
CA GLY A 97 -10.64 -8.95 6.70
C GLY A 97 -11.12 -9.72 7.94
N ALA A 98 -11.12 -9.08 9.11
CA ALA A 98 -11.64 -9.66 10.33
C ALA A 98 -13.13 -10.06 10.20
N ALA A 99 -13.97 -9.18 9.65
CA ALA A 99 -15.39 -9.44 9.44
C ALA A 99 -15.63 -10.56 8.44
N ILE A 100 -15.03 -10.48 7.25
CA ILE A 100 -15.21 -11.47 6.17
C ILE A 100 -14.76 -12.86 6.64
N TYR A 101 -13.56 -12.96 7.22
CA TYR A 101 -13.02 -14.27 7.61
C TYR A 101 -13.67 -14.84 8.87
N GLN A 102 -14.21 -14.01 9.75
CA GLN A 102 -15.00 -14.47 10.90
C GLN A 102 -16.31 -15.13 10.45
N VAL A 103 -16.99 -14.55 9.45
CA VAL A 103 -18.30 -15.04 8.97
C VAL A 103 -18.15 -16.18 7.96
N PHE A 104 -17.29 -16.02 6.96
CA PHE A 104 -17.21 -16.95 5.82
C PHE A 104 -16.05 -17.95 5.91
N GLY A 105 -15.18 -17.82 6.90
CA GLY A 105 -13.94 -18.59 6.99
C GLY A 105 -12.95 -18.23 5.87
N VAL A 106 -11.79 -18.89 5.87
CA VAL A 106 -10.74 -18.64 4.86
C VAL A 106 -10.93 -19.61 3.69
N ASN A 107 -11.45 -19.11 2.58
CA ASN A 107 -11.64 -19.87 1.35
C ASN A 107 -11.38 -18.96 0.13
N LYS A 108 -11.41 -19.55 -1.08
CA LYS A 108 -11.11 -18.83 -2.32
C LYS A 108 -12.05 -17.63 -2.54
N VAL A 109 -13.35 -17.81 -2.30
CA VAL A 109 -14.37 -16.77 -2.56
C VAL A 109 -14.25 -15.62 -1.56
N SER A 110 -14.19 -15.92 -0.26
CA SER A 110 -13.99 -14.92 0.80
C SER A 110 -12.69 -14.13 0.60
N ALA A 111 -11.60 -14.77 0.19
CA ALA A 111 -10.34 -14.06 -0.09
C ALA A 111 -10.39 -13.21 -1.35
N MET A 112 -11.06 -13.65 -2.42
CA MET A 112 -11.30 -12.81 -3.60
C MET A 112 -12.15 -11.59 -3.26
N ALA A 113 -13.23 -11.79 -2.49
CA ALA A 113 -14.12 -10.72 -2.06
C ALA A 113 -13.39 -9.72 -1.16
N PHE A 114 -12.66 -10.21 -0.16
CA PHE A 114 -11.81 -9.38 0.70
C PHE A 114 -10.79 -8.59 -0.12
N GLY A 115 -10.02 -9.26 -0.98
CA GLY A 115 -9.01 -8.62 -1.80
C GLY A 115 -9.59 -7.55 -2.72
N SER A 116 -10.69 -7.86 -3.40
CA SER A 116 -11.40 -6.96 -4.30
C SER A 116 -11.86 -5.68 -3.58
N ILE A 117 -12.60 -5.83 -2.47
CA ILE A 117 -13.16 -4.70 -1.73
C ILE A 117 -12.03 -3.89 -1.06
N ALA A 118 -11.02 -4.55 -0.49
CA ALA A 118 -9.88 -3.90 0.15
C ALA A 118 -9.07 -3.03 -0.80
N LEU A 119 -8.86 -3.47 -2.05
CA LEU A 119 -8.14 -2.70 -3.05
C LEU A 119 -9.02 -1.67 -3.75
N PHE A 120 -10.29 -1.98 -3.99
CA PHE A 120 -11.26 -1.00 -4.49
C PHE A 120 -11.35 0.22 -3.57
N GLU A 121 -11.30 0.01 -2.25
CA GLU A 121 -11.27 1.09 -1.27
C GLU A 121 -10.09 2.05 -1.49
N SER A 122 -8.90 1.54 -1.84
CA SER A 122 -7.74 2.40 -2.13
C SER A 122 -7.90 3.26 -3.39
N ALA A 123 -8.64 2.76 -4.39
CA ALA A 123 -9.03 3.56 -5.56
C ALA A 123 -10.04 4.64 -5.16
N PHE A 124 -11.06 4.24 -4.41
CA PHE A 124 -12.09 5.14 -3.90
C PHE A 124 -11.50 6.26 -3.04
N GLN A 125 -10.60 5.95 -2.09
CA GLN A 125 -9.95 6.94 -1.23
C GLN A 125 -9.26 8.05 -2.02
N LYS A 126 -8.60 7.72 -3.15
CA LYS A 126 -7.92 8.72 -3.98
C LYS A 126 -8.92 9.66 -4.65
N VAL A 127 -9.97 9.10 -5.24
CA VAL A 127 -11.03 9.86 -5.90
C VAL A 127 -11.76 10.74 -4.88
N PHE A 128 -12.07 10.18 -3.72
CA PHE A 128 -12.69 10.87 -2.60
C PHE A 128 -11.82 12.02 -2.09
N THR A 129 -10.52 11.79 -1.89
CA THR A 129 -9.58 12.84 -1.45
C THR A 129 -9.47 13.97 -2.48
N LEU A 130 -9.41 13.64 -3.77
CA LEU A 130 -9.40 14.65 -4.83
C LEU A 130 -10.70 15.47 -4.84
N THR A 131 -11.84 14.81 -4.66
CA THR A 131 -13.15 15.48 -4.60
C THR A 131 -13.30 16.38 -3.37
N ILE A 132 -12.74 15.99 -2.22
CA ILE A 132 -12.69 16.86 -1.05
C ILE A 132 -11.84 18.10 -1.31
N ILE A 133 -10.66 17.93 -1.90
CA ILE A 133 -9.70 19.02 -2.08
C ILE A 133 -10.17 20.02 -3.15
N PHE A 134 -10.63 19.51 -4.30
CA PHE A 134 -10.95 20.32 -5.47
C PHE A 134 -12.46 20.55 -5.67
N GLY A 135 -13.32 19.86 -4.90
CA GLY A 135 -14.77 19.94 -5.03
C GLY A 135 -15.32 19.35 -6.33
N MET A 136 -16.59 19.62 -6.61
CA MET A 136 -17.25 19.23 -7.87
C MET A 136 -16.68 19.94 -9.09
N GLN A 137 -16.02 21.07 -8.89
CA GLN A 137 -15.40 21.87 -9.95
C GLN A 137 -14.32 21.08 -10.72
N LEU A 138 -13.61 20.15 -10.05
CA LEU A 138 -12.71 19.22 -10.73
C LEU A 138 -13.43 18.35 -11.76
N TRP A 139 -14.60 17.83 -11.38
CA TRP A 139 -15.42 17.00 -12.24
C TRP A 139 -16.02 17.82 -13.37
N ASP A 140 -16.54 19.01 -13.09
CA ASP A 140 -17.09 19.92 -14.10
C ASP A 140 -16.03 20.26 -15.16
N ALA A 141 -14.79 20.56 -14.74
CA ALA A 141 -13.69 20.80 -15.66
C ALA A 141 -13.33 19.56 -16.50
N PHE A 142 -13.41 18.38 -15.89
CA PHE A 142 -13.15 17.11 -16.57
C PHE A 142 -14.23 16.81 -17.62
N TYR A 143 -15.51 16.98 -17.28
CA TYR A 143 -16.63 16.86 -18.24
C TYR A 143 -16.53 17.90 -19.35
N THR A 144 -16.34 19.18 -19.01
CA THR A 144 -16.21 20.27 -19.99
C THR A 144 -15.08 20.01 -21.00
N PHE A 145 -13.95 19.45 -20.54
CA PHE A 145 -12.84 19.07 -21.42
C PHE A 145 -13.26 17.99 -22.43
N PHE A 146 -13.94 16.94 -21.98
CA PHE A 146 -14.38 15.85 -22.84
C PHE A 146 -15.53 16.25 -23.76
N ASP A 147 -16.46 17.08 -23.30
CA ASP A 147 -17.52 17.67 -24.15
C ASP A 147 -16.94 18.52 -25.28
N ALA A 148 -15.89 19.30 -25.00
CA ALA A 148 -15.19 20.06 -26.03
C ALA A 148 -14.50 19.14 -27.06
N LEU A 149 -14.06 17.94 -26.67
CA LEU A 149 -13.54 16.94 -27.60
C LEU A 149 -14.67 16.27 -28.40
N THR A 150 -15.81 15.97 -27.77
CA THR A 150 -17.02 15.45 -28.45
C THR A 150 -17.41 16.34 -29.62
N VAL A 151 -17.51 17.65 -29.39
CA VAL A 151 -17.85 18.62 -30.45
C VAL A 151 -16.81 18.65 -31.56
N LYS A 152 -15.51 18.56 -31.22
CA LYS A 152 -14.42 18.60 -32.21
C LYS A 152 -14.30 17.34 -33.07
N PHE A 153 -14.59 16.18 -32.50
CA PHE A 153 -14.40 14.89 -33.15
C PHE A 153 -15.72 14.22 -33.57
N GLY A 154 -16.87 14.82 -33.24
CA GLY A 154 -18.21 14.33 -33.62
C GLY A 154 -18.56 12.97 -33.02
N SER A 155 -18.08 12.67 -31.80
CA SER A 155 -18.25 11.35 -31.18
C SER A 155 -18.80 11.47 -29.76
N ASP A 156 -20.06 11.08 -29.58
CA ASP A 156 -20.76 11.08 -28.29
C ASP A 156 -20.11 10.14 -27.25
N PHE A 157 -19.31 9.17 -27.70
CA PHE A 157 -18.53 8.32 -26.79
C PHE A 157 -17.54 9.13 -25.93
N LEU A 158 -17.06 10.28 -26.43
CA LEU A 158 -16.08 11.10 -25.72
C LEU A 158 -16.67 11.76 -24.46
N SER A 159 -17.96 12.11 -24.43
CA SER A 159 -18.61 12.71 -23.24
C SER A 159 -18.79 11.71 -22.10
N ASP A 160 -18.83 10.40 -22.38
CA ASP A 160 -18.93 9.34 -21.37
C ASP A 160 -17.55 8.95 -20.78
N LEU A 161 -16.45 9.39 -21.40
CA LEU A 161 -15.10 9.01 -20.99
C LEU A 161 -14.77 9.34 -19.53
N PRO A 162 -15.21 10.45 -18.92
CA PRO A 162 -15.00 10.70 -17.49
C PRO A 162 -15.46 9.53 -16.60
N VAL A 163 -16.67 9.04 -16.84
CA VAL A 163 -17.28 7.94 -16.06
C VAL A 163 -16.62 6.62 -16.41
N ILE A 164 -16.31 6.37 -17.69
CA ILE A 164 -15.63 5.16 -18.14
C ILE A 164 -14.23 5.06 -17.52
N ILE A 165 -13.47 6.15 -17.50
CA ILE A 165 -12.13 6.21 -16.89
C ILE A 165 -12.22 5.91 -15.39
N LEU A 166 -13.15 6.54 -14.68
CA LEU A 166 -13.35 6.32 -13.26
C LEU A 166 -13.74 4.87 -12.95
N THR A 167 -14.66 4.31 -13.74
CA THR A 167 -15.13 2.94 -13.61
C THR A 167 -14.00 1.95 -13.91
N ALA A 168 -13.27 2.14 -15.00
CA ALA A 168 -12.12 1.32 -15.37
C ALA A 168 -11.02 1.37 -14.31
N TYR A 169 -10.77 2.54 -13.72
CA TYR A 169 -9.83 2.70 -12.62
C TYR A 169 -10.24 1.88 -11.39
N GLY A 170 -11.51 1.94 -10.98
CA GLY A 170 -12.05 1.14 -9.87
C GLY A 170 -11.99 -0.36 -10.15
N LEU A 171 -12.42 -0.78 -11.35
CA LEU A 171 -12.38 -2.19 -11.78
C LEU A 171 -10.96 -2.74 -11.80
N LEU A 172 -9.98 -1.95 -12.24
CA LEU A 172 -8.57 -2.36 -12.23
C LEU A 172 -8.09 -2.72 -10.83
N TYR A 173 -8.47 -1.93 -9.80
CA TYR A 173 -8.13 -2.23 -8.41
C TYR A 173 -8.88 -3.45 -7.88
N ALA A 174 -10.18 -3.57 -8.19
CA ALA A 174 -10.99 -4.73 -7.81
C ALA A 174 -10.41 -6.03 -8.39
N ILE A 175 -10.07 -6.03 -9.69
CA ILE A 175 -9.45 -7.17 -10.38
C ILE A 175 -8.08 -7.50 -9.78
N ALA A 176 -7.24 -6.49 -9.54
CA ALA A 176 -5.96 -6.70 -8.86
C ALA A 176 -6.15 -7.31 -7.47
N GLY A 177 -7.22 -6.94 -6.76
CA GLY A 177 -7.60 -7.50 -5.48
C GLY A 177 -8.08 -8.94 -5.53
N ILE A 178 -8.83 -9.32 -6.56
CA ILE A 178 -9.18 -10.72 -6.82
C ILE A 178 -7.89 -11.54 -6.99
N PHE A 179 -6.93 -11.05 -7.79
CA PHE A 179 -5.65 -11.73 -7.97
C PHE A 179 -4.85 -11.85 -6.66
N ALA A 180 -4.80 -10.78 -5.86
CA ALA A 180 -4.16 -10.80 -4.54
C ALA A 180 -4.82 -11.83 -3.60
N GLY A 181 -6.16 -11.90 -3.58
CA GLY A 181 -6.92 -12.87 -2.80
C GLY A 181 -6.68 -14.32 -3.23
N ILE A 182 -6.66 -14.59 -4.53
CA ILE A 182 -6.31 -15.92 -5.08
C ILE A 182 -4.89 -16.31 -4.65
N PHE A 183 -3.95 -15.37 -4.75
CA PHE A 183 -2.57 -15.58 -4.36
C PHE A 183 -2.46 -15.88 -2.86
N ALA A 184 -3.20 -15.13 -2.03
CA ALA A 184 -3.20 -15.25 -0.58
C ALA A 184 -3.69 -16.62 -0.08
N VAL A 185 -4.71 -17.22 -0.72
CA VAL A 185 -5.23 -18.53 -0.31
C VAL A 185 -4.24 -19.66 -0.61
N LYS A 186 -3.41 -19.51 -1.64
CA LYS A 186 -2.35 -20.48 -1.97
C LYS A 186 -1.11 -20.32 -1.09
N LEU A 187 -1.09 -19.29 -0.24
CA LEU A 187 0.09 -18.91 0.54
C LEU A 187 0.60 -20.02 1.47
N PRO A 188 -0.24 -20.66 2.31
CA PRO A 188 0.24 -21.66 3.25
C PRO A 188 0.92 -22.86 2.57
N GLN A 189 0.30 -23.42 1.52
CA GLN A 189 0.81 -24.58 0.78
C GLN A 189 2.13 -24.28 0.07
N ASN A 190 2.23 -23.09 -0.52
CA ASN A 190 3.43 -22.70 -1.27
C ASN A 190 4.58 -22.31 -0.34
N ILE A 191 4.31 -21.69 0.81
CA ILE A 191 5.37 -21.41 1.78
C ILE A 191 5.96 -22.73 2.31
N ASP A 192 5.13 -23.72 2.63
CA ASP A 192 5.64 -25.02 3.11
C ASP A 192 6.50 -25.72 2.04
N ARG A 193 6.15 -25.57 0.74
CA ARG A 193 6.96 -26.07 -0.38
C ARG A 193 8.27 -25.30 -0.54
N THR A 194 8.21 -23.97 -0.55
CA THR A 194 9.39 -23.10 -0.67
C THR A 194 10.32 -23.25 0.54
N ALA A 195 9.79 -23.51 1.73
CA ALA A 195 10.60 -23.79 2.91
C ALA A 195 11.40 -25.09 2.77
N LYS A 196 10.81 -26.15 2.18
CA LYS A 196 11.53 -27.39 1.84
C LYS A 196 12.61 -27.15 0.79
N GLU A 197 12.26 -26.47 -0.31
CA GLU A 197 13.21 -26.12 -1.38
C GLU A 197 14.40 -25.28 -0.84
N LEU A 198 14.15 -24.35 0.08
CA LEU A 198 15.19 -23.54 0.73
C LEU A 198 16.01 -24.31 1.77
N GLY A 199 15.42 -25.30 2.44
CA GLY A 199 16.13 -26.18 3.37
C GLY A 199 17.10 -27.15 2.67
N GLU A 200 16.85 -27.46 1.40
CA GLU A 200 17.69 -28.33 0.57
C GLU A 200 18.85 -27.60 -0.15
N LEU A 201 18.79 -26.28 -0.26
CA LEU A 201 19.88 -25.46 -0.83
C LEU A 201 21.07 -25.40 0.13
N LYS A 202 22.25 -25.89 -0.32
CA LYS A 202 23.50 -25.86 0.47
C LYS A 202 23.89 -24.42 0.81
N ARG A 203 24.27 -24.23 2.08
CA ARG A 203 24.47 -22.96 2.80
C ARG A 203 25.53 -21.98 2.25
N ASP A 204 26.26 -22.34 1.19
CA ASP A 204 27.43 -21.56 0.70
C ASP A 204 27.14 -20.58 -0.45
N ASP A 205 25.95 -20.60 -1.06
CA ASP A 205 25.64 -19.72 -2.22
C ASP A 205 25.19 -18.30 -1.84
N PHE A 206 25.18 -17.94 -0.55
CA PHE A 206 24.75 -16.62 -0.08
C PHE A 206 25.86 -15.56 -0.22
N GLN A 207 26.30 -15.26 -1.45
CA GLN A 207 27.14 -14.09 -1.72
C GLN A 207 26.30 -12.89 -2.16
N ILE A 208 26.24 -11.88 -1.29
CA ILE A 208 25.58 -10.59 -1.58
C ILE A 208 26.43 -9.83 -2.60
N SER A 209 26.02 -9.88 -3.88
CA SER A 209 26.57 -8.99 -4.90
C SER A 209 26.14 -7.54 -4.63
N LYS A 210 27.09 -6.70 -4.17
CA LYS A 210 26.91 -5.25 -4.09
C LYS A 210 26.89 -4.67 -5.51
N ARG A 211 25.72 -4.61 -6.15
CA ARG A 211 25.55 -3.82 -7.37
C ARG A 211 25.12 -2.39 -7.01
N SER A 212 25.93 -1.42 -7.41
CA SER A 212 25.67 0.00 -7.17
C SER A 212 24.39 0.44 -7.88
N LEU A 213 23.47 1.05 -7.12
CA LEU A 213 22.32 1.74 -7.69
C LEU A 213 22.82 2.93 -8.50
N LYS A 214 22.64 2.91 -9.82
CA LYS A 214 22.96 4.05 -10.70
C LYS A 214 22.22 5.29 -10.18
N LYS A 215 22.98 6.32 -9.79
CA LYS A 215 22.45 7.64 -9.42
C LYS A 215 21.63 8.19 -10.58
N ARG A 216 20.31 8.21 -10.43
CA ARG A 216 19.38 8.80 -11.41
C ARG A 216 19.45 10.32 -11.28
N ASN A 217 19.68 10.98 -12.41
CA ASN A 217 20.11 12.38 -12.49
C ASN A 217 19.04 13.35 -11.93
N ARG A 218 19.33 13.99 -10.78
CA ARG A 218 18.40 14.87 -10.03
C ARG A 218 17.95 16.10 -10.84
N TYR A 219 18.76 16.55 -11.79
CA TYR A 219 18.50 17.73 -12.62
C TYR A 219 17.30 17.57 -13.57
N LYS A 220 17.09 16.38 -14.14
CA LYS A 220 15.91 16.10 -14.99
C LYS A 220 14.60 16.12 -14.21
N ARG A 221 14.63 15.79 -12.90
CA ARG A 221 13.46 15.85 -12.03
C ARG A 221 13.12 17.30 -11.68
N LEU A 222 14.12 18.14 -11.45
CA LEU A 222 13.96 19.57 -11.19
C LEU A 222 13.35 20.30 -12.40
N LEU A 223 13.83 20.00 -13.62
CA LEU A 223 13.28 20.57 -14.85
C LEU A 223 11.80 20.20 -15.08
N ILE A 224 11.41 18.96 -14.78
CA ILE A 224 10.00 18.53 -14.86
C ILE A 224 9.14 19.27 -13.82
N PHE A 225 9.67 19.51 -12.61
CA PHE A 225 8.95 20.30 -11.60
C PHE A 225 8.79 21.76 -12.02
N ILE A 226 9.83 22.36 -12.61
CA ILE A 226 9.79 23.73 -13.12
C ILE A 226 8.82 23.85 -14.29
N SER A 227 8.79 22.89 -15.22
CA SER A 227 7.85 22.91 -16.34
C SER A 227 6.39 22.76 -15.90
N ILE A 228 6.13 21.92 -14.88
CA ILE A 228 4.79 21.79 -14.28
C ILE A 228 4.39 23.07 -13.56
N LEU A 229 5.31 23.72 -12.84
CA LEU A 229 5.04 24.98 -12.15
C LEU A 229 4.73 26.12 -13.12
N ILE A 230 5.49 26.23 -14.21
CA ILE A 230 5.27 27.20 -15.29
C ILE A 230 3.93 26.93 -15.99
N PHE A 231 3.59 25.66 -16.24
CA PHE A 231 2.29 25.30 -16.81
C PHE A 231 1.12 25.70 -15.89
N ILE A 232 1.22 25.42 -14.60
CA ILE A 232 0.22 25.83 -13.60
C ILE A 232 0.11 27.36 -13.56
N LEU A 233 1.24 28.09 -13.55
CA LEU A 233 1.26 29.56 -13.61
C LEU A 233 0.63 30.09 -14.90
N SER A 234 0.90 29.49 -16.06
CA SER A 234 0.28 29.91 -17.33
C SER A 234 -1.22 29.66 -17.37
N VAL A 235 -1.70 28.55 -16.80
CA VAL A 235 -3.14 28.24 -16.71
C VAL A 235 -3.83 29.20 -15.74
N LEU A 236 -3.19 29.54 -14.63
CA LEU A 236 -3.71 30.51 -13.66
C LEU A 236 -3.76 31.94 -14.21
N LEU A 237 -2.76 32.34 -15.01
CA LEU A 237 -2.72 33.65 -15.65
C LEU A 237 -3.71 33.77 -16.83
N TYR A 238 -3.98 32.67 -17.53
CA TYR A 238 -4.95 32.64 -18.63
C TYR A 238 -6.40 32.52 -18.17
N ALA A 239 -6.63 32.05 -16.94
CA ALA A 239 -7.97 31.86 -16.37
C ALA A 239 -8.60 33.14 -15.78
N GLY A 240 -7.95 34.31 -15.86
CA GLY A 240 -8.44 35.53 -15.21
C GLY A 240 -9.13 36.53 -16.14
N GLN A 241 -10.47 36.53 -16.16
CA GLN A 241 -11.36 37.72 -16.17
C GLN A 241 -12.78 37.45 -15.58
N ASP A 242 -13.03 36.32 -14.89
CA ASP A 242 -14.34 36.00 -14.32
C ASP A 242 -14.31 35.89 -12.78
N ASP A 243 -15.25 36.55 -12.09
CA ASP A 243 -15.36 36.57 -10.62
C ASP A 243 -15.56 35.16 -10.01
N LYS A 244 -16.13 34.23 -10.78
CA LYS A 244 -16.32 32.82 -10.39
C LYS A 244 -14.99 32.06 -10.28
N VAL A 245 -13.98 32.44 -11.07
CA VAL A 245 -12.66 31.80 -11.05
C VAL A 245 -11.92 32.17 -9.76
N TRP A 246 -11.96 33.44 -9.36
CA TRP A 246 -11.35 33.91 -8.12
C TRP A 246 -11.94 33.23 -6.87
N TYR A 247 -13.27 33.10 -6.82
CA TYR A 247 -13.93 32.38 -5.73
C TYR A 247 -13.50 30.90 -5.68
N THR A 248 -13.40 30.24 -6.83
CA THR A 248 -13.03 28.82 -6.91
C THR A 248 -11.57 28.58 -6.51
N LEU A 249 -10.66 29.46 -6.94
CA LEU A 249 -9.26 29.42 -6.54
C LEU A 249 -9.10 29.67 -5.03
N LEU A 250 -9.76 30.70 -4.51
CA LEU A 250 -9.71 31.04 -3.09
C LEU A 250 -10.29 29.93 -2.23
N ARG A 251 -11.43 29.34 -2.62
CA ARG A 251 -12.01 28.15 -1.97
C ARG A 251 -11.02 26.98 -1.94
N THR A 252 -10.41 26.65 -3.07
CA THR A 252 -9.47 25.53 -3.17
C THR A 252 -8.26 25.75 -2.26
N ILE A 253 -7.71 26.98 -2.24
CA ILE A 253 -6.62 27.36 -1.33
C ILE A 253 -7.06 27.21 0.13
N VAL A 254 -8.23 27.73 0.50
CA VAL A 254 -8.76 27.63 1.86
C VAL A 254 -8.97 26.18 2.27
N VAL A 255 -9.55 25.34 1.42
CA VAL A 255 -9.75 23.92 1.69
C VAL A 255 -8.41 23.20 1.84
N ILE A 256 -7.43 23.47 0.99
CA ILE A 256 -6.07 22.93 1.11
C ILE A 256 -5.44 23.36 2.43
N LEU A 257 -5.53 24.65 2.80
CA LEU A 257 -4.99 25.17 4.05
C LEU A 257 -5.68 24.54 5.26
N LEU A 258 -7.01 24.43 5.27
CA LEU A 258 -7.75 23.74 6.33
C LEU A 258 -7.36 22.26 6.41
N PHE A 259 -7.21 21.58 5.28
CA PHE A 259 -6.82 20.17 5.26
C PHE A 259 -5.40 19.96 5.81
N LEU A 260 -4.46 20.84 5.43
CA LEU A 260 -3.05 20.76 5.84
C LEU A 260 -2.80 21.24 7.27
N PHE A 261 -3.42 22.33 7.69
CA PHE A 261 -3.15 23.01 8.97
C PHE A 261 -4.19 22.71 10.08
N VAL A 262 -5.35 22.15 9.75
CA VAL A 262 -6.36 21.77 10.74
C VAL A 262 -6.58 20.27 10.74
N PHE A 263 -7.08 19.70 9.64
CA PHE A 263 -7.49 18.29 9.60
C PHE A 263 -6.32 17.33 9.86
N ASN A 264 -5.23 17.46 9.10
CA ASN A 264 -4.05 16.61 9.23
C ASN A 264 -3.39 16.68 10.63
N PRO A 265 -3.12 17.86 11.23
CA PRO A 265 -2.53 17.92 12.56
C PRO A 265 -3.47 17.45 13.66
N VAL A 266 -4.77 17.75 13.59
CA VAL A 266 -5.76 17.24 14.57
C VAL A 266 -5.83 15.72 14.51
N ALA A 267 -5.93 15.13 13.32
CA ALA A 267 -5.94 13.68 13.16
C ALA A 267 -4.65 13.04 13.70
N LYS A 268 -3.49 13.63 13.40
CA LYS A 268 -2.20 13.18 13.95
C LYS A 268 -2.13 13.29 15.45
N PHE A 269 -2.65 14.37 16.02
CA PHE A 269 -2.72 14.56 17.46
C PHE A 269 -3.57 13.46 18.11
N LEU A 270 -4.75 13.16 17.56
CA LEU A 270 -5.62 12.08 18.04
C LEU A 270 -4.94 10.71 17.95
N ILE A 271 -4.28 10.40 16.83
CA ILE A 271 -3.51 9.16 16.65
C ILE A 271 -2.40 9.08 17.71
N ASN A 272 -1.65 10.16 17.93
CA ASN A 272 -0.56 10.18 18.90
C ASN A 272 -1.05 10.01 20.34
N LEU A 273 -2.17 10.63 20.70
CA LEU A 273 -2.82 10.43 22.01
C LEU A 273 -3.23 8.96 22.19
N TRP A 274 -3.85 8.37 21.17
CA TRP A 274 -4.25 6.96 21.19
C TRP A 274 -3.04 6.02 21.34
N VAL A 275 -1.98 6.24 20.57
CA VAL A 275 -0.74 5.45 20.67
C VAL A 275 -0.12 5.59 22.05
N LYS A 276 0.01 6.81 22.61
CA LYS A 276 0.56 7.02 23.95
C LYS A 276 -0.21 6.26 25.03
N LYS A 277 -1.54 6.26 24.97
CA LYS A 277 -2.39 5.55 25.92
C LYS A 277 -2.25 4.02 25.83
N ARG A 278 -2.04 3.49 24.62
CA ARG A 278 -1.96 2.04 24.35
C ARG A 278 -0.54 1.47 24.37
N LYS A 279 0.48 2.34 24.37
CA LYS A 279 1.88 1.95 24.32
C LYS A 279 2.29 1.14 25.55
N SER A 280 1.93 1.57 26.75
CA SER A 280 2.27 0.83 27.99
C SER A 280 1.72 -0.59 28.00
N GLU A 281 0.47 -0.77 27.56
CA GLU A 281 -0.21 -2.07 27.50
C GLU A 281 0.40 -3.01 26.43
N ASN A 282 0.94 -2.46 25.35
CA ASN A 282 1.43 -3.24 24.20
C ASN A 282 2.96 -3.18 24.01
N GLN A 283 3.70 -2.59 24.95
CA GLN A 283 5.13 -2.30 24.82
C GLN A 283 5.92 -3.56 24.46
N GLN A 284 5.74 -4.64 25.23
CA GLN A 284 6.43 -5.91 24.98
C GLN A 284 6.13 -6.50 23.58
N ARG A 285 4.90 -6.37 23.09
CA ARG A 285 4.53 -6.83 21.75
C ARG A 285 5.14 -5.95 20.67
N LEU A 286 5.16 -4.64 20.87
CA LEU A 286 5.75 -3.69 19.93
C LEU A 286 7.26 -3.89 19.83
N ASP A 287 7.94 -4.10 20.96
CA ASP A 287 9.38 -4.36 21.00
C ASP A 287 9.69 -5.67 20.24
N GLN A 288 8.93 -6.74 20.51
CA GLN A 288 9.04 -7.99 19.76
C GLN A 288 8.86 -7.79 18.24
N LEU A 289 7.89 -6.97 17.80
CA LEU A 289 7.71 -6.70 16.37
C LEU A 289 8.86 -5.88 15.79
N MET A 290 9.39 -4.92 16.55
CA MET A 290 10.54 -4.10 16.13
C MET A 290 11.79 -4.94 15.94
N ASP A 291 12.01 -5.96 16.76
CA ASP A 291 13.14 -6.89 16.66
C ASP A 291 13.13 -7.67 15.34
N PHE A 292 11.95 -7.94 14.76
CA PHE A 292 11.84 -8.62 13.46
C PHE A 292 12.13 -7.70 12.26
N LEU A 293 12.00 -6.37 12.39
CA LEU A 293 12.09 -5.44 11.24
C LEU A 293 13.45 -5.44 10.52
N PRO A 294 14.61 -5.43 11.21
CA PRO A 294 15.91 -5.50 10.55
C PRO A 294 16.05 -6.76 9.70
N GLN A 295 15.59 -7.89 10.22
CA GLN A 295 15.66 -9.17 9.54
C GLN A 295 14.74 -9.22 8.32
N ILE A 296 13.48 -8.76 8.44
CA ILE A 296 12.54 -8.65 7.32
C ILE A 296 13.14 -7.82 6.18
N LYS A 297 13.80 -6.70 6.50
CA LYS A 297 14.48 -5.84 5.53
C LYS A 297 15.62 -6.56 4.83
N LYS A 298 16.41 -7.35 5.56
CA LYS A 298 17.53 -8.13 5.01
C LYS A 298 17.02 -9.27 4.13
N ASN A 299 15.98 -9.97 4.56
CA ASN A 299 15.36 -11.05 3.78
C ASN A 299 14.80 -10.53 2.44
N ALA A 300 14.36 -9.28 2.37
CA ALA A 300 13.96 -8.66 1.11
C ALA A 300 15.13 -8.54 0.11
N SER A 301 16.33 -8.19 0.56
CA SER A 301 17.49 -8.07 -0.34
C SER A 301 17.94 -9.44 -0.86
N LEU A 302 17.88 -10.47 -0.01
CA LEU A 302 18.14 -11.86 -0.40
C LEU A 302 17.11 -12.37 -1.40
N ALA A 303 15.81 -12.18 -1.12
CA ALA A 303 14.74 -12.58 -2.03
C ALA A 303 14.86 -11.92 -3.40
N TYR A 304 15.32 -10.67 -3.45
CA TYR A 304 15.59 -9.98 -4.72
C TYR A 304 16.67 -10.70 -5.52
N GLN A 305 17.78 -11.13 -4.89
CA GLN A 305 18.85 -11.86 -5.56
C GLN A 305 18.36 -13.19 -6.14
N PHE A 306 17.60 -13.97 -5.36
CA PHE A 306 17.00 -15.22 -5.85
C PHE A 306 16.05 -14.99 -7.03
N SER A 307 15.30 -13.88 -7.02
CA SER A 307 14.37 -13.58 -8.11
C SER A 307 15.08 -13.29 -9.44
N LEU A 308 16.31 -12.78 -9.42
CA LEU A 308 17.05 -12.39 -10.64
C LEU A 308 17.41 -13.58 -11.54
N SER A 309 17.44 -14.81 -10.99
CA SER A 309 17.66 -16.05 -11.73
C SER A 309 16.61 -16.33 -12.82
N HIS A 310 15.42 -15.73 -12.71
CA HIS A 310 14.32 -15.96 -13.65
C HIS A 310 14.35 -14.95 -14.80
N LYS A 311 13.97 -15.33 -16.02
CA LYS A 311 13.96 -14.41 -17.19
C LYS A 311 12.70 -13.53 -17.26
N ASN A 312 11.52 -14.05 -16.91
CA ASN A 312 10.23 -13.35 -17.02
C ASN A 312 9.94 -12.43 -15.81
N ILE A 313 9.54 -11.18 -16.05
CA ILE A 313 9.23 -10.17 -15.02
C ILE A 313 8.13 -10.64 -14.04
N PHE A 314 7.08 -11.31 -14.53
CA PHE A 314 6.00 -11.80 -13.69
C PHE A 314 6.47 -12.93 -12.77
N SER A 315 7.27 -13.84 -13.31
CA SER A 315 7.89 -14.92 -12.54
C SER A 315 8.88 -14.37 -11.50
N ARG A 316 9.63 -13.31 -11.84
CA ARG A 316 10.53 -12.61 -10.90
C ARG A 316 9.77 -12.04 -9.71
N ILE A 317 8.71 -11.26 -9.96
CA ILE A 317 7.91 -10.64 -8.89
C ILE A 317 7.26 -11.71 -8.01
N ARG A 318 6.68 -12.74 -8.64
CA ARG A 318 6.06 -13.85 -7.94
C ARG A 318 7.06 -14.58 -7.03
N ASN A 319 8.23 -14.94 -7.57
CA ASN A 319 9.25 -15.65 -6.80
C ASN A 319 9.89 -14.76 -5.71
N PHE A 320 10.08 -13.47 -6.00
CA PHE A 320 10.50 -12.50 -5.00
C PHE A 320 9.56 -12.53 -3.79
N LEU A 321 8.24 -12.44 -4.03
CA LEU A 321 7.26 -12.45 -2.95
C LEU A 321 7.27 -13.78 -2.18
N TRP A 322 7.32 -14.93 -2.87
CA TRP A 322 7.39 -16.24 -2.21
C TRP A 322 8.61 -16.39 -1.33
N VAL A 323 9.80 -16.09 -1.87
CA VAL A 323 11.06 -16.21 -1.14
C VAL A 323 11.09 -15.22 0.02
N TRP A 324 10.66 -13.98 -0.20
CA TRP A 324 10.65 -12.96 0.86
C TRP A 324 9.71 -13.32 2.01
N LEU A 325 8.48 -13.75 1.70
CA LEU A 325 7.50 -14.19 2.69
C LEU A 325 8.01 -15.42 3.44
N THR A 326 8.56 -16.40 2.74
CA THR A 326 9.06 -17.64 3.34
C THR A 326 10.24 -17.36 4.28
N LEU A 327 11.25 -16.61 3.83
CA LEU A 327 12.40 -16.22 4.65
C LEU A 327 11.96 -15.43 5.89
N SER A 328 11.00 -14.51 5.74
CA SER A 328 10.57 -13.64 6.84
C SER A 328 9.64 -14.33 7.85
N LEU A 329 8.93 -15.38 7.44
CA LEU A 329 7.96 -16.07 8.30
C LEU A 329 8.55 -17.33 8.95
N TYR A 330 9.41 -18.06 8.26
CA TYR A 330 9.85 -19.39 8.67
C TYR A 330 11.34 -19.51 8.99
N PHE A 331 12.13 -18.46 8.79
CA PHE A 331 13.57 -18.53 9.03
C PHE A 331 14.05 -17.43 9.98
N GLU A 332 14.88 -17.81 10.95
CA GLU A 332 15.60 -16.90 11.86
C GLU A 332 17.10 -16.98 11.61
N GLU A 333 17.82 -15.88 11.81
CA GLU A 333 19.27 -15.77 11.59
C GLU A 333 19.96 -16.04 12.93
N GLU A 334 20.99 -16.89 12.96
CA GLU A 334 21.85 -17.07 14.15
C GLU A 334 22.61 -15.81 14.53
#